data_AF-A0A3F3MQE0-F1
#
_entry.id   AF-A0A3F3MQE0-F1
#
_cell.length_a   1.000
_cell.length_b   1.000
_cell.length_c   1.000
_cell.angle_alpha   90.00
_cell.angle_beta   90.00
_cell.angle_gamma   90.00
#
_symmetry.space_group_name_H-M   'P 1'
#
loop_
_entity.id
_entity.type
_entity.pdbx_description
1 polymer ?
#
loop_
_entity_poly.entity_id
_entity_poly.type
_entity_poly.pdbx_seq_one_letter_code
_entity_poly.pdbx_strand_id
1 'polypeptide(L)' 'QIREGQGKIFTEDLEMLEQQQQNILNNPHRKLLMLNIDAGGVQSRKVIDRLLAEENKTPPETSTQKFPNIRII' A
#
# COMPACT_ATOMS: atom_id res chain seq x y z
N GLN A 1 9.47 -1.26 28.22
CA GLN A 1 8.91 0.10 28.09
C GLN A 1 8.86 0.60 26.64
N ILE A 2 9.97 0.62 25.88
CA ILE A 2 9.94 1.12 24.47
C ILE A 2 9.03 0.30 23.54
N ARG A 3 9.06 -1.04 23.65
CA ARG A 3 8.31 -1.94 22.75
C ARG A 3 6.78 -1.83 22.88
N GLU A 4 6.28 -1.66 24.10
CA GLU A 4 4.84 -1.50 24.36
C GLU A 4 4.33 -0.12 23.90
N GLY A 5 5.14 0.93 24.07
CA GLY A 5 4.82 2.26 23.55
C GLY A 5 4.79 2.30 22.02
N GLN A 6 5.74 1.62 21.36
CA GLN A 6 5.75 1.51 19.90
C GLN A 6 4.50 0.81 19.36
N GLY A 7 4.08 -0.31 19.97
CA GLY A 7 2.88 -1.02 19.52
C GLY A 7 1.60 -0.16 19.57
N LYS A 8 1.48 0.72 20.57
CA LYS A 8 0.34 1.64 20.68
C LYS A 8 0.37 2.72 19.60
N ILE A 9 1.52 3.35 19.38
CA ILE A 9 1.69 4.38 18.34
C ILE A 9 1.38 3.81 16.95
N PHE A 10 1.87 2.62 16.63
CA PHE A 10 1.56 1.97 15.34
C PHE A 10 0.07 1.68 15.16
N THR A 11 -0.66 1.38 16.25
CA THR A 11 -2.10 1.14 16.18
C THR A 11 -2.86 2.43 15.89
N GLU A 12 -2.48 3.55 16.53
CA GLU A 12 -3.07 4.86 16.27
C GLU A 12 -2.80 5.33 14.84
N ASP A 13 -1.57 5.16 14.36
CA ASP A 13 -1.20 5.48 12.97
C ASP A 13 -2.02 4.65 11.97
N LEU A 14 -2.21 3.36 12.24
CA LEU A 14 -3.03 2.49 11.41
C LEU A 14 -4.48 2.97 11.34
N GLU A 15 -5.10 3.22 12.49
CA GLU A 15 -6.49 3.71 12.55
C GLU A 15 -6.65 5.02 11.79
N MET A 16 -5.71 5.96 11.96
CA MET A 16 -5.69 7.23 11.24
C MET A 16 -5.60 7.04 9.72
N LEU A 17 -4.71 6.17 9.24
CA LEU A 17 -4.55 5.90 7.81
C LEU A 17 -5.78 5.20 7.21
N GLU A 18 -6.41 4.28 7.93
CA GLU A 18 -7.65 3.63 7.51
C GLU A 18 -8.79 4.63 7.36
N GLN A 19 -8.98 5.52 8.35
CA GLN A 19 -10.00 6.56 8.28
C GLN A 19 -9.75 7.54 7.12
N GLN A 20 -8.49 7.91 6.88
CA GLN A 20 -8.13 8.73 5.72
C GLN A 20 -8.49 8.03 4.40
N GLN A 21 -8.18 6.74 4.28
CA GLN A 21 -8.51 5.95 3.09
C GLN A 21 -10.04 5.84 2.90
N GLN A 22 -10.81 5.62 3.97
CA GLN A 22 -12.27 5.61 3.90
C GLN A 22 -12.83 6.97 3.45
N ASN A 23 -12.29 8.07 3.98
CA ASN A 23 -12.73 9.41 3.59
C ASN A 23 -12.47 9.70 2.10
N ILE A 24 -11.33 9.23 1.56
CA ILE A 24 -11.01 9.33 0.12
C ILE A 24 -12.02 8.53 -0.72
N LEU A 25 -12.33 7.30 -0.32
CA LEU A 25 -13.29 6.43 -1.03
C LEU A 25 -14.70 7.02 -1.02
N ASN A 26 -15.11 7.62 0.10
CA ASN A 26 -16.42 8.24 0.25
C ASN A 26 -16.55 9.57 -0.53
N ASN A 27 -15.43 10.22 -0.88
CA ASN A 27 -15.42 11.53 -1.53
C ASN A 27 -14.47 11.57 -2.76
N PRO A 28 -14.67 10.71 -3.77
CA PRO A 28 -13.70 10.50 -4.86
C PRO A 28 -13.47 11.74 -5.74
N HIS A 29 -14.41 12.68 -5.76
CA HIS A 29 -14.32 13.91 -6.56
C HIS A 29 -13.61 15.06 -5.84
N ARG A 30 -13.34 14.93 -4.54
CA ARG A 30 -12.62 15.97 -3.77
C ARG A 30 -11.13 15.81 -3.99
N LYS A 31 -10.45 16.94 -4.23
CA LYS A 31 -9.00 16.97 -4.30
C LYS A 31 -8.43 16.91 -2.89
N LEU A 32 -7.38 16.10 -2.71
CA LEU A 32 -6.59 16.11 -1.48
C LEU A 32 -5.85 17.45 -1.37
N LEU A 33 -5.89 18.05 -0.18
CA LEU A 33 -5.04 19.19 0.14
C LEU A 33 -3.61 18.66 0.29
N MET A 34 -2.68 19.27 -0.44
CA MET A 34 -1.27 18.88 -0.40
C MET A 34 -0.49 19.95 0.35
N LEU A 35 -0.02 19.63 1.56
CA LEU A 35 0.90 20.47 2.30
C LEU A 35 2.34 20.03 2.01
N ASN A 36 3.32 20.91 2.29
CA ASN A 36 4.73 20.58 2.08
C ASN A 36 5.19 19.37 2.89
N ILE A 37 4.55 19.09 4.02
CA ILE A 37 4.80 17.92 4.87
C ILE A 37 4.31 16.61 4.25
N ASP A 38 3.37 16.67 3.29
CA ASP A 38 2.76 15.49 2.66
C ASP A 38 3.52 15.03 1.42
N ALA A 39 4.60 15.74 1.04
CA ALA A 39 5.36 15.48 -0.18
C ALA A 39 5.80 14.01 -0.29
N GLY A 40 6.24 13.41 0.82
CA GLY A 40 6.65 12.01 0.88
C GLY A 40 5.50 11.06 0.51
N GLY A 41 4.35 11.20 1.17
CA GLY A 41 3.17 10.34 0.94
C GLY A 41 2.63 10.46 -0.48
N VAL A 42 2.57 11.68 -1.03
CA VAL A 42 2.09 11.91 -2.40
C VAL A 42 3.02 11.31 -3.45
N GLN A 43 4.34 11.41 -3.27
CA GLN A 43 5.29 10.80 -4.21
C GLN A 43 5.22 9.27 -4.14
N SER A 44 5.15 8.70 -2.93
CA SER A 44 4.97 7.26 -2.75
C SER A 44 3.71 6.75 -3.46
N ARG A 45 2.58 7.47 -3.34
CA ARG A 45 1.34 7.11 -4.03
C ARG A 45 1.52 7.04 -5.54
N LYS A 46 2.16 8.05 -6.14
CA LYS A 46 2.45 8.07 -7.59
C LYS A 46 3.34 6.91 -8.03
N VAL A 47 4.35 6.56 -7.24
CA VAL A 47 5.24 5.43 -7.54
C VAL A 47 4.46 4.11 -7.49
N ILE A 48 3.65 3.91 -6.45
CA ILE A 48 2.81 2.70 -6.30
C ILE A 48 1.84 2.59 -7.48
N ASP A 49 1.13 3.67 -7.83
CA ASP A 49 0.18 3.66 -8.94
C ASP A 49 0.87 3.31 -10.28
N ARG A 50 2.10 3.81 -10.50
CA ARG A 50 2.91 3.46 -11.68
C ARG A 50 3.28 1.97 -11.69
N LEU A 51 3.78 1.43 -10.58
CA LEU A 51 4.17 0.02 -10.49
C LEU A 51 2.98 -0.92 -10.66
N LEU A 52 1.82 -0.58 -10.07
CA LEU A 52 0.57 -1.31 -10.29
C LEU A 52 0.13 -1.27 -11.76
N ALA A 53 0.29 -0.15 -12.44
CA ALA A 53 -0.01 -0.06 -13.87
C ALA A 53 0.96 -0.89 -14.74
N GLU A 54 2.21 -1.07 -14.30
CA GLU A 54 3.18 -1.95 -14.96
C GLU A 54 2.83 -3.44 -14.72
N GLU A 55 2.48 -3.81 -13.49
CA GLU A 55 2.03 -5.16 -13.12
C GLU A 55 0.78 -5.56 -13.91
N ASN A 56 -0.26 -4.71 -13.94
CA ASN A 56 -1.52 -4.99 -14.65
C ASN A 56 -1.38 -5.07 -16.18
N LYS A 57 -0.28 -4.57 -16.76
CA LYS A 57 0.00 -4.71 -18.20
C LYS A 57 0.63 -6.05 -18.54
N THR A 58 1.20 -6.72 -17.55
CA THR A 58 1.73 -8.07 -17.72
C THR A 58 0.51 -9.01 -17.65
N PRO A 59 0.13 -9.70 -18.74
CA PRO A 59 -0.87 -10.75 -18.64
C PRO A 59 -0.44 -11.71 -17.53
N PRO A 60 -1.36 -12.40 -16.83
CA PRO A 60 -0.96 -13.53 -16.00
C PRO A 60 -0.32 -14.55 -16.94
N GLU A 61 1.00 -14.47 -17.10
CA GLU A 61 1.76 -15.59 -17.60
C GLU A 61 1.37 -16.72 -16.67
N THR A 62 0.71 -17.73 -17.24
CA THR A 62 0.51 -19.00 -16.57
C THR A 62 1.91 -19.55 -16.40
N SER A 63 2.60 -19.11 -15.35
CA SER A 63 3.87 -19.63 -14.94
C SER A 63 3.56 -21.02 -14.44
N THR A 64 3.59 -21.98 -15.37
CA THR A 64 3.94 -23.36 -15.07
C THR A 64 5.35 -23.33 -14.49
N GLN A 65 5.46 -22.88 -13.25
CA GLN A 65 6.66 -22.95 -12.46
C GLN A 65 6.80 -24.42 -12.08
N LYS A 66 7.36 -25.21 -13.01
CA LYS A 66 7.91 -26.52 -12.68
C LYS A 66 9.07 -26.24 -11.73
N PHE A 67 8.81 -26.31 -10.43
CA PHE A 67 9.88 -26.37 -9.43
C PHE A 67 10.65 -27.67 -9.67
N PRO A 68 11.93 -27.61 -10.09
CA PRO A 68 12.75 -28.80 -10.13
C PRO A 68 13.09 -29.11 -8.67
N ASN A 69 12.61 -30.24 -8.16
CA ASN A 69 12.99 -30.86 -6.87
C ASN A 69 12.17 -30.55 -5.62
N ILE A 70 10.84 -30.43 -5.70
CA ILE A 70 9.99 -30.66 -4.51
C ILE A 70 9.27 -32.00 -4.67
N ARG A 71 9.76 -33.04 -3.98
CA ARG A 71 8.94 -34.21 -3.66
C ARG A 71 8.16 -33.87 -2.40
N ILE A 72 6.84 -33.74 -2.52
CA ILE A 72 5.94 -33.74 -1.36
C ILE A 72 5.85 -35.21 -0.92
N ILE A 73 6.17 -35.48 0.34
CA ILE A 73 5.94 -36.77 1.00
C ILE A 73 4.45 -37.01 1.24
#